data_AF-A0A4Q1KWK9-F1
#
_entry.id   AF-A0A4Q1KWK9-F1
#
_cell.length_a   1.000
_cell.length_b   1.000
_cell.length_c   1.000
_cell.angle_alpha   90.00
_cell.angle_beta   90.00
_cell.angle_gamma   90.00
#
_symmetry.space_group_name_H-M   'P 1'
#
loop_
_entity.id
_entity.type
_entity.pdbx_description
1 polymer ?
#
loop_
_entity_poly.entity_id
_entity_poly.type
_entity_poly.pdbx_seq_one_letter_code
_entity_poly.pdbx_strand_id
1 'polypeptide(L)'
;MYLIILLCLTLLIRFSEIENYGFNKTVGWAYDFSGFTMYYVKYIVFAFFIGYLFLAIIKAKTNYILSIIHFILIAFCCLFFDNVRYIRIVDTIAIIGIVVYVVIFLNALFWKMKT
;
A
#
# COMPACT_ATOMS: atom_id res chain seq x y z
N MET A 1 -3.44 -8.85 15.85
CA MET A 1 -3.22 -7.54 15.18
C MET A 1 -1.79 -7.07 15.41
N TYR A 2 -0.79 -7.82 14.96
CA TYR A 2 0.63 -7.41 15.06
C TYR A 2 1.32 -7.31 13.69
N LEU A 3 0.67 -7.80 12.63
CA LEU A 3 1.13 -7.70 11.24
C LEU A 3 1.27 -6.24 10.75
N ILE A 4 0.56 -5.30 11.36
CA ILE A 4 0.67 -3.85 11.07
C ILE A 4 2.07 -3.31 11.39
N ILE A 5 2.74 -3.83 12.42
CA ILE A 5 4.09 -3.39 12.79
C ILE A 5 5.11 -3.82 11.72
N LEU A 6 4.87 -4.96 11.07
CA LEU A 6 5.71 -5.45 9.96
C LEU A 6 5.60 -4.58 8.70
N LEU A 7 4.48 -3.89 8.48
CA LEU A 7 4.29 -2.98 7.34
C LEU A 7 5.14 -1.71 7.47
N CYS A 8 5.37 -1.22 8.69
CA CYS A 8 6.33 -0.14 8.95
C CYS A 8 7.78 -0.57 8.66
N LEU A 9 8.09 -1.85 8.87
CA LEU A 9 9.43 -2.40 8.68
C LEU A 9 9.83 -2.47 7.21
N THR A 10 8.91 -2.86 6.32
CA THR A 10 9.16 -2.88 4.86
C THR A 10 9.37 -1.48 4.29
N LEU A 11 8.69 -0.47 4.84
CA LEU A 11 8.93 0.93 4.49
C LEU A 11 10.31 1.43 5.00
N LEU A 12 10.68 1.09 6.24
CA LEU A 12 11.94 1.51 6.87
C LEU A 12 13.19 1.00 6.14
N ILE A 13 13.16 -0.22 5.59
CA ILE A 13 14.32 -0.83 4.91
C ILE A 13 14.78 -0.03 3.68
N ARG A 14 13.87 0.64 2.96
CA ARG A 14 14.19 1.35 1.70
C ARG A 14 14.35 2.86 1.83
N PHE A 15 13.97 3.50 2.94
CA PHE A 15 14.24 4.93 3.16
C PHE A 15 15.75 5.27 3.21
N SER A 16 16.61 4.25 3.31
CA SER A 16 18.07 4.39 3.21
C SER A 16 18.57 4.73 1.80
N GLU A 17 17.78 4.49 0.75
CA GLU A 17 18.20 4.72 -0.64
C GLU A 17 17.47 5.96 -1.19
N ILE A 18 18.17 7.10 -1.18
CA ILE A 18 17.70 8.34 -1.80
C ILE A 18 17.81 8.15 -3.32
N GLU A 19 16.74 7.67 -3.94
CA GLU A 19 16.63 7.66 -5.40
C GLU A 19 16.47 9.10 -5.91
N ASN A 20 17.55 9.63 -6.49
CA ASN A 20 17.51 10.90 -7.23
C ASN A 20 16.79 10.65 -8.57
N TYR A 21 15.48 10.92 -8.63
CA TYR A 21 14.77 10.93 -9.90
C TYR A 21 15.28 12.07 -10.78
N GLY A 22 15.93 11.70 -11.88
CA GLY A 22 16.47 12.64 -12.86
C GLY A 22 15.35 13.35 -13.62
N PHE A 23 15.13 14.63 -13.32
CA PHE A 23 14.28 15.50 -14.12
C PHE A 23 14.96 15.75 -15.48
N ASN A 24 14.49 15.14 -16.57
CA ASN A 24 15.02 15.43 -17.90
C ASN A 24 14.51 16.82 -18.36
N LYS A 25 15.36 17.85 -18.18
CA LYS A 25 15.04 19.26 -18.47
C LYS A 25 14.82 19.57 -19.96
N THR A 26 15.12 18.61 -20.84
CA THR A 26 15.22 18.86 -22.29
C THR A 26 13.87 18.96 -23.00
N VAL A 27 12.81 18.36 -22.45
CA VAL A 27 11.50 18.36 -23.12
C VAL A 27 10.39 19.05 -22.31
N GLY A 28 10.52 19.32 -21.02
CA GLY A 28 9.50 20.07 -20.25
C GLY A 28 8.19 19.32 -19.94
N TRP A 29 7.97 18.17 -20.58
CA TRP A 29 6.88 17.22 -20.32
C TRP A 29 7.48 15.81 -20.23
N ALA A 30 8.32 15.58 -19.23
CA ALA A 30 8.73 14.22 -18.86
C ALA A 30 7.92 13.70 -17.66
N TYR A 31 6.66 14.12 -17.53
CA TYR A 31 5.64 13.24 -16.97
C TYR A 31 5.21 12.29 -18.09
N ASP A 32 6.15 11.47 -18.57
CA ASP A 32 5.74 10.19 -19.12
C ASP A 32 5.01 9.49 -17.97
N PHE A 33 3.79 8.99 -18.20
CA PHE A 33 2.97 8.29 -17.22
C PHE A 33 3.65 6.99 -16.74
N SER A 34 4.77 7.09 -16.04
CA SER A 34 5.53 5.98 -15.50
C SER A 34 4.91 5.58 -14.17
N GLY A 35 3.77 4.88 -14.26
CA GLY A 35 3.12 4.12 -13.19
C GLY A 35 2.51 4.92 -12.05
N PHE A 36 1.24 4.63 -11.78
CA PHE A 36 0.54 5.12 -10.59
C PHE A 36 1.30 4.73 -9.31
N THR A 37 1.87 3.53 -9.27
CA THR A 37 2.54 3.00 -8.08
C THR A 37 3.88 3.65 -7.75
N MET A 38 4.66 4.07 -8.75
CA MET A 38 6.00 4.63 -8.53
C MET A 38 5.98 5.87 -7.63
N TYR A 39 4.95 6.71 -7.79
CA TYR A 39 4.77 7.93 -7.01
C TYR A 39 3.84 7.74 -5.80
N TYR A 40 2.77 6.94 -5.95
CA TYR A 40 1.69 6.90 -4.96
C TYR A 40 1.74 5.75 -3.96
N VAL A 41 2.57 4.71 -4.16
CA VAL A 41 2.65 3.56 -3.23
C VAL A 41 2.91 4.00 -1.79
N LYS A 42 3.81 4.96 -1.57
CA LYS A 42 4.14 5.44 -0.22
C LYS A 42 2.90 6.02 0.49
N TYR A 43 2.13 6.85 -0.21
CA TYR A 43 0.91 7.45 0.33
C TYR A 43 -0.20 6.42 0.54
N ILE A 44 -0.33 5.46 -0.38
CA ILE A 44 -1.31 4.37 -0.29
C ILE A 44 -1.03 3.49 0.94
N VAL A 45 0.23 3.08 1.13
CA VAL A 45 0.65 2.26 2.27
C VAL A 45 0.41 3.02 3.58
N PHE A 46 0.71 4.32 3.62
CA PHE A 46 0.44 5.17 4.77
C PHE A 46 -1.06 5.28 5.07
N ALA A 47 -1.91 5.44 4.05
CA ALA A 47 -3.36 5.46 4.21
C ALA A 47 -3.90 4.14 4.78
N PHE A 48 -3.38 2.98 4.32
CA PHE A 48 -3.74 1.69 4.91
C PHE A 48 -3.31 1.58 6.37
N PHE A 49 -2.11 2.06 6.71
CA PHE A 49 -1.66 2.08 8.10
C PHE A 49 -2.62 2.90 8.98
N ILE A 50 -3.00 4.11 8.56
CA ILE A 50 -3.95 4.96 9.30
C ILE A 50 -5.28 4.24 9.50
N GLY A 51 -5.86 3.66 8.45
CA GLY A 51 -7.18 3.05 8.59
C GLY A 51 -7.16 1.74 9.37
N TYR A 52 -6.07 0.95 9.32
CA TYR A 52 -5.87 -0.16 10.24
C TYR A 52 -5.65 0.28 11.69
N LEU A 53 -4.94 1.39 11.91
CA LEU A 53 -4.79 1.99 13.24
C LEU A 53 -6.15 2.43 13.78
N PHE A 54 -6.98 3.05 12.95
CA PHE A 54 -8.36 3.39 13.30
C PHE A 54 -9.17 2.14 13.70
N LEU A 55 -9.15 1.08 12.90
CA LEU A 55 -9.81 -0.20 13.23
C LEU A 55 -9.31 -0.78 14.56
N ALA A 56 -8.01 -0.61 14.86
CA ALA A 56 -7.42 -1.05 16.10
C ALA A 56 -7.90 -0.24 17.32
N ILE A 57 -7.99 1.09 17.20
CA ILE A 57 -8.49 1.98 18.25
C ILE A 57 -9.93 1.63 18.63
N ILE A 58 -10.79 1.36 17.64
CA ILE A 58 -12.19 0.96 17.89
C ILE A 58 -12.33 -0.52 18.28
N LYS A 59 -11.21 -1.26 18.39
CA LYS A 59 -11.16 -2.70 18.68
C LYS A 59 -12.04 -3.54 17.74
N ALA A 60 -12.10 -3.17 16.46
CA ALA A 60 -12.84 -3.91 15.46
C ALA A 60 -12.12 -5.23 15.12
N LYS A 61 -12.88 -6.32 14.97
CA LYS A 61 -12.34 -7.61 14.54
C LYS A 61 -12.22 -7.62 13.02
N THR A 62 -11.01 -7.91 12.51
CA THR A 62 -10.77 -8.09 11.08
C THR A 62 -10.66 -9.57 10.74
N ASN A 63 -11.01 -9.93 9.49
CA ASN A 63 -10.77 -11.28 8.99
C ASN A 63 -9.26 -11.48 8.79
N TYR A 64 -8.69 -12.45 9.50
CA TYR A 64 -7.25 -12.73 9.50
C TYR A 64 -6.74 -13.15 8.11
N ILE A 65 -7.50 -14.00 7.40
CA ILE A 65 -7.10 -14.53 6.08
C ILE A 65 -7.01 -13.38 5.08
N LEU A 66 -8.04 -12.54 5.00
CA LEU A 66 -8.04 -11.37 4.11
C LEU A 66 -6.92 -10.39 4.46
N SER A 67 -6.67 -10.19 5.76
CA SER A 67 -5.59 -9.30 6.23
C SER A 67 -4.20 -9.82 5.82
N ILE A 68 -3.97 -11.13 5.85
CA ILE A 68 -2.72 -11.73 5.35
C ILE A 68 -2.60 -11.54 3.83
N ILE A 69 -3.67 -11.83 3.07
CA ILE A 69 -3.67 -11.67 1.62
C ILE A 69 -3.33 -10.21 1.26
N HIS A 70 -3.98 -9.25 1.92
CA HIS A 70 -3.70 -7.84 1.74
C HIS A 70 -2.23 -7.50 2.07
N PHE A 71 -1.72 -8.00 3.19
CA PHE A 71 -0.32 -7.79 3.57
C PHE A 71 0.65 -8.30 2.50
N ILE A 72 0.42 -9.50 1.95
CA ILE A 72 1.27 -10.07 0.89
C ILE A 72 1.22 -9.21 -0.38
N LEU A 73 0.04 -8.76 -0.80
CA LEU A 73 -0.12 -7.89 -1.98
C LEU A 73 0.66 -6.58 -1.81
N ILE A 74 0.54 -5.93 -0.65
CA ILE A 74 1.23 -4.68 -0.37
C ILE A 74 2.73 -4.87 -0.19
N ALA A 75 3.17 -5.96 0.45
CA ALA A 75 4.58 -6.29 0.54
C ALA A 75 5.20 -6.48 -0.85
N PHE A 76 4.49 -7.16 -1.76
CA PHE A 76 4.91 -7.29 -3.16
C PHE A 76 5.01 -5.92 -3.83
N CYS A 77 4.02 -5.03 -3.68
CA CYS A 77 4.09 -3.68 -4.20
C CYS A 77 5.30 -2.90 -3.66
N CYS A 78 5.57 -2.96 -2.36
CA CYS A 78 6.70 -2.28 -1.74
C CYS A 78 8.07 -2.81 -2.19
N LEU A 79 8.17 -4.07 -2.64
CA LEU A 79 9.43 -4.63 -3.14
C LEU A 79 9.74 -4.19 -4.57
N PHE A 80 8.71 -3.93 -5.39
CA PHE A 80 8.84 -3.73 -6.84
C PHE A 80 8.36 -2.36 -7.35
N PHE A 81 7.99 -1.41 -6.49
CA PHE A 81 7.40 -0.12 -6.91
C PHE A 81 8.31 0.77 -7.77
N ASP A 82 9.63 0.61 -7.66
CA ASP A 82 10.66 1.34 -8.39
C ASP A 82 11.08 0.64 -9.69
N ASN A 83 10.64 -0.60 -9.90
CA ASN A 83 11.06 -1.41 -11.04
C ASN A 83 10.18 -1.14 -12.26
N VAL A 84 10.68 -0.26 -13.15
CA VAL A 84 9.99 0.18 -14.39
C VAL A 84 9.51 -0.99 -15.25
N ARG A 85 10.22 -2.13 -15.25
CA ARG A 85 9.83 -3.32 -16.03
C ARG A 85 8.52 -3.96 -15.53
N TYR A 86 8.26 -3.90 -14.22
CA TYR A 86 7.13 -4.56 -13.58
C TYR A 86 5.97 -3.60 -13.23
N ILE A 87 6.08 -2.33 -13.62
CA ILE A 87 5.19 -1.26 -13.19
C ILE A 87 3.70 -1.55 -13.43
N ARG A 88 3.33 -2.16 -14.57
CA ARG A 88 1.94 -2.53 -14.88
C ARG A 88 1.39 -3.62 -13.96
N ILE A 89 2.23 -4.60 -13.62
CA ILE A 89 1.85 -5.70 -12.72
C ILE A 89 1.67 -5.14 -11.31
N VAL A 90 2.61 -4.29 -10.87
CA VAL A 90 2.55 -3.62 -9.56
C VAL A 90 1.32 -2.72 -9.45
N ASP A 91 1.00 -1.93 -10.49
CA ASP A 91 -0.23 -1.12 -10.56
C ASP A 91 -1.49 -1.98 -10.41
N THR A 92 -1.57 -3.11 -11.13
CA THR A 92 -2.71 -4.03 -11.05
C THR A 92 -2.85 -4.63 -9.66
N ILE A 93 -1.75 -5.07 -9.07
CA ILE A 93 -1.72 -5.64 -7.71
C ILE A 93 -2.09 -4.58 -6.67
N ALA A 94 -1.64 -3.33 -6.83
CA ALA A 94 -1.99 -2.24 -5.94
C ALA A 94 -3.49 -1.94 -5.98
N ILE A 95 -4.11 -1.92 -7.16
CA ILE A 95 -5.56 -1.75 -7.30
C ILE A 95 -6.31 -2.90 -6.61
N ILE A 96 -5.89 -4.15 -6.83
CA ILE A 96 -6.47 -5.31 -6.13
C ILE A 96 -6.30 -5.16 -4.61
N GLY A 97 -5.13 -4.72 -4.15
CA GLY A 97 -4.85 -4.43 -2.75
C GLY A 97 -5.82 -3.41 -2.15
N ILE A 98 -6.06 -2.30 -2.85
CA ILE A 98 -7.04 -1.27 -2.44
C ILE A 98 -8.44 -1.89 -2.29
N VAL A 99 -8.89 -2.68 -3.27
CA VAL A 99 -10.21 -3.32 -3.21
C VAL A 99 -10.31 -4.28 -2.02
N VAL A 100 -9.30 -5.12 -1.82
CA VAL A 100 -9.25 -6.05 -0.68
C VAL A 100 -9.29 -5.28 0.65
N TYR A 101 -8.54 -4.18 0.75
CA TYR A 101 -8.53 -3.33 1.93
C TYR A 101 -9.91 -2.73 2.23
N VAL A 102 -10.58 -2.16 1.23
CA VAL A 102 -11.93 -1.59 1.39
C VAL A 102 -12.91 -2.66 1.89
N VAL A 103 -12.85 -3.87 1.34
CA VAL A 103 -13.68 -5.00 1.82
C VAL A 103 -13.40 -5.33 3.28
N ILE A 104 -12.12 -5.42 3.68
CA ILE A 104 -11.75 -5.66 5.09
C ILE A 104 -12.28 -4.56 5.99
N PHE A 105 -12.10 -3.29 5.59
CA PHE A 105 -12.48 -2.13 6.37
C PHE A 105 -13.99 -2.04 6.60
N LEU A 106 -14.78 -2.17 5.53
CA LEU A 106 -16.24 -2.15 5.60
C LEU A 106 -16.79 -3.33 6.40
N ASN A 107 -16.24 -4.52 6.20
CA ASN A 107 -16.67 -5.71 6.95
C ASN A 107 -16.38 -5.54 8.45
N ALA A 108 -15.19 -5.06 8.81
CA ALA A 108 -14.82 -4.81 10.21
C ALA A 108 -15.72 -3.74 10.86
N LEU A 109 -16.03 -2.66 10.13
CA LEU A 109 -16.97 -1.64 10.59
C LEU A 109 -18.39 -2.19 10.78
N PHE A 110 -18.90 -2.96 9.82
CA PHE A 110 -20.24 -3.53 9.89
C PHE A 110 -20.41 -4.44 11.11
N TRP A 111 -19.47 -5.34 11.35
CA TRP A 111 -19.49 -6.19 12.54
C TRP A 111 -19.40 -5.37 13.83
N LYS A 112 -18.59 -4.30 13.84
CA LYS A 112 -18.46 -3.43 15.00
C LYS A 112 -19.74 -2.66 15.30
N MET A 113 -20.52 -2.26 14.30
CA MET A 113 -21.80 -1.58 14.49
C MET A 113 -22.90 -2.53 14.99
N LYS A 114 -22.81 -3.82 14.66
CA LYS A 114 -23.77 -4.84 15.08
C LYS A 114 -23.55 -5.34 16.51
N THR A 115 -22.37 -5.11 17.09
CA THR A 115 -21.95 -5.65 18.40
C THR A 115 -21.78 -4.55 19.43
#